data_AF-A0A016T5D4-F1
#
_entry.id   AF-A0A016T5D4-F1
#
_cell.length_a   1.000
_cell.length_b   1.000
_cell.length_c   1.000
_cell.angle_alpha   90.00
_cell.angle_beta   90.00
_cell.angle_gamma   90.00
#
_symmetry.space_group_name_H-M   'P 1'
#
loop_
_entity.id
_entity.type
_entity.pdbx_description
1 polymer ?
#
loop_
_entity_poly.entity_id
_entity_poly.type
_entity_poly.pdbx_seq_one_letter_code
_entity_poly.pdbx_strand_id
1 'polypeptide(L)'
;MMVLVLLLGVFTGASSADCPAPNVPNGVIIDNNGPYTDGSTVNGRCPGNGYILGPSSMTCMFGFWAPSFLGQCSNGQQNSCPTPQPPQGGRLSSNGPFGNGDNVNAVCDDGGYVIGVSSMSCVFGRWAPSMFGACTNSQRYSCQVPSPNPGMALSREGTLRSDETVEASCTENMKVLVGIRSMTCVLGHWAPNQFGECVDVNQLGTVVYSDGNGQVIIKFRNSTDIQDLGNGELTIKYYGGGYGIEQVKGYTGTPDSQGSTWSIQNGMIIKDGVQIPSVGYSYGTVKLSGYKVLPPNSGISPIPGRIGVTIQNNVVYVNGNPVAERTGTGLGGISIHNMGTMSSSNNVFGSSFNNNVY
;
A
#
# COMPACT_ATOMS: atom_id res chain seq x y z
N MET A 1 -1.88 -13.16 -75.69
CA MET A 1 -1.29 -11.97 -75.05
C MET A 1 -2.34 -11.35 -74.15
N MET A 2 -2.29 -11.61 -72.85
CA MET A 2 -2.93 -10.80 -71.81
C MET A 2 -2.22 -11.15 -70.50
N VAL A 3 -1.42 -10.19 -70.04
CA VAL A 3 -0.62 -10.28 -68.82
C VAL A 3 -1.57 -10.05 -67.63
N LEU A 4 -1.62 -11.01 -66.72
CA LEU A 4 -2.32 -10.90 -65.45
C LEU A 4 -1.46 -10.01 -64.52
N VAL A 5 -1.80 -8.73 -64.41
CA VAL A 5 -1.15 -7.81 -63.47
C VAL A 5 -1.73 -8.06 -62.08
N LEU A 6 -0.97 -8.79 -61.25
CA LEU A 6 -1.17 -8.84 -59.81
C LEU A 6 -0.87 -7.45 -59.23
N LEU A 7 -1.91 -6.66 -58.95
CA LEU A 7 -1.80 -5.47 -58.11
C LEU A 7 -1.49 -5.94 -56.69
N LEU A 8 -0.19 -6.01 -56.36
CA LEU A 8 0.29 -5.98 -54.98
C LEU A 8 -0.12 -4.63 -54.39
N GLY A 9 -1.30 -4.59 -53.77
CA GLY A 9 -1.69 -3.51 -52.89
C GLY A 9 -0.70 -3.47 -51.74
N VAL A 10 0.25 -2.53 -51.83
CA VAL A 10 1.08 -2.13 -50.71
C VAL A 10 0.10 -1.68 -49.63
N PHE A 11 -0.01 -2.42 -48.53
CA PHE A 11 -0.54 -1.90 -47.28
C PHE A 11 0.44 -0.81 -46.84
N THR A 12 0.28 0.39 -47.40
CA THR A 12 0.85 1.59 -46.82
C THR A 12 0.25 1.66 -45.43
N GLY A 13 1.09 1.48 -44.42
CA GLY A 13 0.69 1.55 -43.02
C GLY A 13 -0.21 2.75 -42.81
N ALA A 14 -1.25 2.57 -42.00
CA ALA A 14 -2.02 3.70 -41.51
C ALA A 14 -1.01 4.68 -40.89
N SER A 15 -0.67 5.73 -41.63
CA SER A 15 0.08 6.85 -41.08
C SER A 15 -0.82 7.36 -39.97
N SER A 16 -0.39 7.15 -38.74
CA SER A 16 -0.92 7.82 -37.57
C SER A 16 -1.06 9.29 -37.92
N ALA A 17 -2.30 9.74 -38.15
CA ALA A 17 -2.52 11.14 -38.43
C ALA A 17 -2.20 11.91 -37.14
N ASP A 18 -1.46 13.01 -37.27
CA ASP A 18 -1.20 13.90 -36.15
C ASP A 18 -2.49 14.64 -35.80
N CYS A 19 -2.72 14.86 -34.51
CA CYS A 19 -3.85 15.63 -34.05
C CYS A 19 -3.63 17.13 -34.30
N PRO A 20 -4.72 17.88 -34.59
CA PRO A 20 -4.62 19.33 -34.71
C PRO A 20 -4.20 19.95 -33.38
N ALA A 21 -3.65 21.17 -33.42
CA ALA A 21 -3.30 21.89 -32.20
C ALA A 21 -4.52 22.00 -31.26
N PRO A 22 -4.41 21.54 -30.01
CA PRO A 22 -5.52 21.53 -29.07
C PRO A 22 -5.91 22.96 -28.69
N ASN A 23 -7.21 23.21 -28.54
CA ASN A 23 -7.73 24.49 -28.03
C ASN A 23 -8.17 24.32 -26.57
N VAL A 24 -7.71 25.21 -25.70
CA VAL A 24 -8.20 25.34 -24.32
C VAL A 24 -8.79 26.74 -24.17
N PRO A 25 -10.12 26.90 -24.20
CA PRO A 25 -10.72 28.22 -24.08
C PRO A 25 -10.33 28.87 -22.75
N ASN A 26 -9.64 30.02 -22.81
CA ASN A 26 -9.07 30.75 -21.67
C ASN A 26 -8.02 29.98 -20.83
N GLY A 27 -7.43 28.92 -21.39
CA GLY A 27 -6.42 28.08 -20.75
C GLY A 27 -5.10 28.00 -21.51
N VAL A 28 -4.18 27.18 -21.00
CA VAL A 28 -2.88 26.87 -21.60
C VAL A 28 -2.60 25.37 -21.54
N ILE A 29 -1.86 24.84 -22.52
CA ILE A 29 -1.28 23.50 -22.46
C ILE A 29 0.07 23.58 -21.73
N ILE A 30 0.39 22.62 -20.86
CA ILE A 30 1.54 22.72 -19.95
C ILE A 30 2.68 21.73 -20.22
N ASP A 31 2.45 20.69 -21.00
CA ASP A 31 3.32 19.52 -21.06
C ASP A 31 3.73 19.09 -22.47
N ASN A 32 3.02 19.55 -23.51
CA ASN A 32 3.29 19.17 -24.90
C ASN A 32 2.91 20.30 -25.86
N ASN A 33 3.91 20.89 -26.51
CA ASN A 33 3.74 22.02 -27.45
C ASN A 33 3.65 21.57 -28.92
N GLY A 34 3.49 20.27 -29.15
CA GLY A 34 3.48 19.66 -30.48
C GLY A 34 4.89 19.36 -31.03
N PRO A 35 4.99 18.60 -32.13
CA PRO A 35 3.89 18.01 -32.92
C PRO A 35 3.13 16.91 -32.15
N TYR A 36 1.81 16.83 -32.36
CA TYR A 36 0.90 15.95 -31.60
C TYR A 36 0.68 14.63 -32.34
N THR A 37 1.68 13.76 -32.36
CA THR A 37 1.58 12.44 -33.00
C THR A 37 0.61 11.54 -32.25
N ASP A 38 0.12 10.48 -32.88
CA ASP A 38 -0.73 9.46 -32.25
C ASP A 38 -0.11 8.94 -30.93
N GLY A 39 -0.95 8.80 -29.90
CA GLY A 39 -0.56 8.53 -28.52
C GLY A 39 -0.16 9.75 -27.68
N SER A 40 0.05 10.93 -28.29
CA SER A 40 0.39 12.15 -27.54
C SER A 40 -0.72 12.53 -26.57
N THR A 41 -0.38 12.71 -25.30
CA THR A 41 -1.30 13.28 -24.30
C THR A 41 -0.94 14.73 -24.04
N VAL A 42 -1.96 15.56 -23.89
CA VAL A 42 -1.83 16.97 -23.52
C VAL A 42 -2.66 17.25 -22.27
N ASN A 43 -2.12 18.06 -21.37
CA ASN A 43 -2.80 18.52 -20.17
C ASN A 43 -3.07 20.02 -20.27
N GLY A 44 -4.34 20.39 -20.11
CA GLY A 44 -4.77 21.77 -20.00
C GLY A 44 -4.65 22.27 -18.58
N ARG A 45 -4.37 23.56 -18.43
CA ARG A 45 -4.43 24.27 -17.16
C ARG A 45 -4.98 25.68 -17.36
N CYS A 46 -5.64 26.22 -16.35
CA CYS A 46 -6.06 27.61 -16.35
C CYS A 46 -4.98 28.51 -15.74
N PRO A 47 -4.77 29.72 -16.30
CA PRO A 47 -3.93 30.73 -15.68
C PRO A 47 -4.42 31.08 -14.26
N GLY A 48 -3.49 31.31 -13.34
CA GLY A 48 -3.84 31.66 -11.95
C GLY A 48 -4.46 30.49 -11.17
N ASN A 49 -5.53 30.79 -10.42
CA ASN A 49 -6.32 29.84 -9.63
C ASN A 49 -7.62 29.40 -10.34
N GLY A 50 -7.71 29.59 -11.66
CA GLY A 50 -8.81 29.06 -12.45
C GLY A 50 -8.79 27.53 -12.51
N TYR A 51 -9.90 26.94 -12.92
CA TYR A 51 -10.02 25.49 -13.05
C TYR A 51 -10.76 25.12 -14.35
N ILE A 52 -10.49 23.90 -14.84
CA ILE A 52 -11.08 23.41 -16.08
C ILE A 52 -12.46 22.79 -15.79
N LEU A 53 -13.48 23.30 -16.46
CA LEU A 53 -14.81 22.71 -16.51
C LEU A 53 -14.87 21.69 -17.64
N GLY A 54 -14.78 20.41 -17.29
CA GLY A 54 -14.73 19.29 -18.25
C GLY A 54 -13.39 18.55 -18.18
N PRO A 55 -12.99 17.83 -19.25
CA PRO A 55 -11.73 17.09 -19.26
C PRO A 55 -10.52 18.02 -19.16
N SER A 56 -9.61 17.73 -18.23
CA SER A 56 -8.34 18.46 -18.09
C SER A 56 -7.20 17.88 -18.93
N SER A 57 -7.42 16.71 -19.55
CA SER A 57 -6.47 16.05 -20.43
C SER A 57 -7.17 15.43 -21.63
N MET A 58 -6.43 15.27 -22.71
CA MET A 58 -6.85 14.48 -23.86
C MET A 58 -5.65 13.82 -24.54
N THR A 59 -5.91 12.68 -25.16
CA THR A 59 -4.92 11.87 -25.85
C THR A 59 -5.25 11.81 -27.33
N CYS A 60 -4.24 12.01 -28.18
CA CYS A 60 -4.35 11.86 -29.61
C CYS A 60 -4.48 10.38 -29.95
N MET A 61 -5.57 10.01 -30.63
CA MET A 61 -5.84 8.67 -31.09
C MET A 61 -6.30 8.74 -32.54
N PHE A 62 -5.50 8.17 -33.44
CA PHE A 62 -5.77 8.08 -34.89
C PHE A 62 -6.10 9.44 -35.54
N GLY A 63 -5.42 10.52 -35.12
CA GLY A 63 -5.65 11.88 -35.62
C GLY A 63 -6.79 12.64 -34.95
N PHE A 64 -7.44 12.04 -33.95
CA PHE A 64 -8.52 12.68 -33.18
C PHE A 64 -8.17 12.78 -31.71
N TRP A 65 -8.54 13.89 -31.09
CA TRP A 65 -8.44 14.01 -29.64
C TRP A 65 -9.52 13.16 -28.96
N ALA A 66 -9.13 12.46 -27.90
CA ALA A 66 -10.03 11.72 -27.02
C ALA A 66 -9.73 12.08 -25.55
N PRO A 67 -10.68 12.74 -24.84
CA PRO A 67 -11.94 13.30 -25.35
C PRO A 67 -11.73 14.36 -26.45
N SER A 68 -12.76 14.60 -27.27
CA SER A 68 -12.68 15.47 -28.46
C SER A 68 -12.52 16.97 -28.17
N PHE A 69 -12.54 17.36 -26.90
CA PHE A 69 -12.35 18.71 -26.44
C PHE A 69 -11.68 18.72 -25.06
N LEU A 70 -10.88 19.75 -24.79
CA LEU A 70 -10.51 20.12 -23.43
C LEU A 70 -11.60 21.00 -22.83
N GLY A 71 -11.81 20.87 -21.53
CA GLY A 71 -12.76 21.68 -20.81
C GLY A 71 -12.42 23.17 -20.86
N GLN A 72 -13.42 24.00 -20.59
CA GLN A 72 -13.26 25.44 -20.60
C GLN A 72 -12.61 25.92 -19.30
N CYS A 73 -11.66 26.86 -19.40
CA CYS A 73 -11.18 27.53 -18.21
C CYS A 73 -12.23 28.48 -17.64
N SER A 74 -12.58 28.23 -16.39
CA SER A 74 -13.41 29.09 -15.58
C SER A 74 -12.54 29.80 -14.56
N ASN A 75 -12.59 31.13 -14.63
CA ASN A 75 -12.08 32.04 -13.59
C ASN A 75 -13.24 32.63 -12.77
N GLY A 76 -14.45 32.07 -12.92
CA GLY A 76 -15.69 32.61 -12.36
C GLY A 76 -16.08 32.02 -11.01
N GLN A 77 -16.98 32.72 -10.30
CA GLN A 77 -17.57 32.26 -9.03
C GLN A 77 -18.53 31.07 -9.16
N GLN A 78 -18.90 30.68 -10.38
CA GLN A 78 -19.65 29.45 -10.59
C GLN A 78 -18.80 28.30 -10.05
N ASN A 79 -19.35 27.47 -9.17
CA ASN A 79 -18.65 26.40 -8.47
C ASN A 79 -17.48 26.83 -7.55
N SER A 80 -17.36 28.12 -7.21
CA SER A 80 -16.53 28.54 -6.07
C SER A 80 -17.15 28.05 -4.76
N CYS A 81 -16.30 27.72 -3.81
CA CYS A 81 -16.75 27.36 -2.48
C CYS A 81 -16.91 28.61 -1.60
N PRO A 82 -17.90 28.63 -0.69
CA PRO A 82 -17.97 29.66 0.33
C PRO A 82 -16.72 29.57 1.23
N THR A 83 -16.35 30.68 1.89
CA THR A 83 -15.30 30.63 2.92
C THR A 83 -15.69 29.62 4.00
N PRO A 84 -14.91 28.54 4.20
CA PRO A 84 -15.22 27.53 5.19
C PRO A 84 -15.06 28.10 6.60
N GLN A 85 -15.79 27.54 7.56
CA GLN A 85 -15.62 27.92 8.96
C GLN A 85 -14.35 27.25 9.49
N PRO A 86 -13.39 28.03 10.05
CA PRO A 86 -12.24 27.43 10.71
C PRO A 86 -12.67 26.71 12.00
N PRO A 87 -11.90 25.72 12.47
CA PRO A 87 -12.15 25.10 13.77
C PRO A 87 -12.00 26.14 14.90
N GLN A 88 -12.68 25.90 16.02
CA GLN A 88 -12.52 26.73 17.21
C GLN A 88 -11.06 26.74 17.67
N GLY A 89 -10.48 27.93 17.88
CA GLY A 89 -9.06 28.07 18.23
C GLY A 89 -8.11 27.81 17.06
N GLY A 90 -8.58 28.01 15.82
CA GLY A 90 -7.75 27.95 14.63
C GLY A 90 -8.23 28.89 13.54
N ARG A 91 -7.49 28.89 12.45
CA ARG A 91 -7.69 29.71 11.25
C ARG A 91 -7.47 28.89 9.99
N LEU A 92 -7.84 29.46 8.85
CA LEU A 92 -7.56 28.87 7.55
C LEU A 92 -6.12 29.18 7.11
N SER A 93 -5.50 28.28 6.38
CA SER A 93 -4.16 28.47 5.78
C SER A 93 -4.12 29.56 4.71
N SER A 94 -5.27 29.82 4.09
CA SER A 94 -5.45 30.82 3.04
C SER A 94 -6.81 31.50 3.22
N ASN A 95 -6.90 32.75 2.78
CA ASN A 95 -8.14 33.50 2.74
C ASN A 95 -8.75 33.38 1.34
N GLY A 96 -10.09 33.38 1.28
CA GLY A 96 -10.83 33.32 0.03
C GLY A 96 -10.66 34.59 -0.84
N PRO A 97 -11.23 34.58 -2.05
CA PRO A 97 -12.20 33.60 -2.58
C PRO A 97 -11.58 32.24 -2.95
N PHE A 98 -12.37 31.17 -2.84
CA PHE A 98 -11.93 29.79 -3.15
C PHE A 98 -12.59 29.28 -4.45
N GLY A 99 -11.79 29.00 -5.46
CA GLY A 99 -12.19 28.35 -6.71
C GLY A 99 -12.35 26.83 -6.55
N ASN A 100 -13.02 26.20 -7.51
CA ASN A 100 -13.06 24.74 -7.58
C ASN A 100 -11.64 24.18 -7.79
N GLY A 101 -11.31 23.11 -7.07
CA GLY A 101 -9.96 22.54 -6.99
C GLY A 101 -9.08 23.16 -5.89
N ASP A 102 -9.46 24.29 -5.29
CA ASP A 102 -8.68 24.89 -4.21
C ASP A 102 -8.66 23.97 -2.99
N ASN A 103 -7.50 23.94 -2.32
CA ASN A 103 -7.32 23.24 -1.05
C ASN A 103 -7.03 24.24 0.06
N VAL A 104 -7.65 24.01 1.21
CA VAL A 104 -7.44 24.84 2.39
C VAL A 104 -7.23 23.95 3.61
N ASN A 105 -6.22 24.29 4.39
CA ASN A 105 -5.89 23.57 5.62
C ASN A 105 -6.37 24.38 6.82
N ALA A 106 -6.78 23.69 7.87
CA ALA A 106 -6.95 24.29 9.19
C ALA A 106 -5.59 24.38 9.89
N VAL A 107 -5.31 25.54 10.47
CA VAL A 107 -4.11 25.82 11.26
C VAL A 107 -4.56 26.24 12.64
N CYS A 108 -4.18 25.46 13.65
CA CYS A 108 -4.50 25.80 15.03
C CYS A 108 -3.63 26.94 15.55
N ASP A 109 -4.21 27.75 16.42
CA ASP A 109 -3.49 28.80 17.11
C ASP A 109 -2.64 28.21 18.26
N ASP A 110 -1.76 29.03 18.85
CA ASP A 110 -0.93 28.68 20.01
C ASP A 110 -0.10 27.38 19.87
N GLY A 111 0.30 27.04 18.65
CA GLY A 111 1.13 25.87 18.35
C GLY A 111 0.40 24.52 18.40
N GLY A 112 -0.94 24.55 18.43
CA GLY A 112 -1.79 23.37 18.41
C GLY A 112 -1.77 22.57 17.14
N TYR A 113 -2.56 21.50 17.14
CA TYR A 113 -2.77 20.65 15.97
C TYR A 113 -4.23 20.25 15.81
N VAL A 114 -4.60 19.91 14.58
CA VAL A 114 -5.95 19.48 14.23
C VAL A 114 -6.08 17.99 14.50
N ILE A 115 -7.15 17.58 15.17
CA ILE A 115 -7.57 16.18 15.26
C ILE A 115 -8.72 15.93 14.27
N GLY A 116 -8.58 14.91 13.43
CA GLY A 116 -9.53 14.62 12.35
C GLY A 116 -9.19 15.38 11.06
N VAL A 117 -10.21 15.88 10.36
CA VAL A 117 -10.03 16.51 9.04
C VAL A 117 -9.24 17.82 9.17
N SER A 118 -8.02 17.85 8.64
CA SER A 118 -7.13 19.02 8.63
C SER A 118 -7.09 19.77 7.30
N SER A 119 -7.61 19.17 6.23
CA SER A 119 -7.62 19.73 4.88
C SER A 119 -8.97 19.50 4.19
N MET A 120 -9.41 20.48 3.41
CA MET A 120 -10.64 20.41 2.62
C MET A 120 -10.33 20.86 1.19
N SER A 121 -10.90 20.15 0.21
CA SER A 121 -10.83 20.49 -1.21
C SER A 121 -12.16 21.05 -1.69
N CYS A 122 -12.14 22.14 -2.45
CA CYS A 122 -13.33 22.66 -3.09
C CYS A 122 -13.64 21.81 -4.32
N VAL A 123 -14.81 21.18 -4.35
CA VAL A 123 -15.27 20.30 -5.42
C VAL A 123 -16.66 20.74 -5.85
N PHE A 124 -16.74 21.32 -7.03
CA PHE A 124 -17.96 21.83 -7.67
C PHE A 124 -18.83 22.69 -6.73
N GLY A 125 -18.21 23.67 -6.07
CA GLY A 125 -18.89 24.60 -5.16
C GLY A 125 -19.18 24.05 -3.76
N ARG A 126 -18.69 22.86 -3.43
CA ARG A 126 -18.83 22.24 -2.09
C ARG A 126 -17.48 21.83 -1.55
N TRP A 127 -17.28 21.99 -0.25
CA TRP A 127 -16.09 21.46 0.38
C TRP A 127 -16.20 19.95 0.61
N ALA A 128 -15.10 19.24 0.33
CA ALA A 128 -14.93 17.82 0.61
C ALA A 128 -13.59 17.60 1.34
N PRO A 129 -13.60 17.12 2.61
CA PRO A 129 -14.77 16.92 3.47
C PRO A 129 -15.53 18.22 3.75
N SER A 130 -16.75 18.15 4.29
CA SER A 130 -17.63 19.32 4.44
C SER A 130 -17.30 20.22 5.64
N MET A 131 -16.46 19.76 6.57
CA MET A 131 -16.06 20.49 7.78
C MET A 131 -14.70 20.01 8.29
N PHE A 132 -13.98 20.91 8.97
CA PHE A 132 -12.75 20.58 9.67
C PHE A 132 -13.02 19.78 10.96
N GLY A 133 -11.97 19.12 11.43
CA GLY A 133 -11.89 18.58 12.77
C GLY A 133 -11.75 19.66 13.85
N ALA A 134 -11.17 19.33 14.99
CA ALA A 134 -11.03 20.27 16.11
C ALA A 134 -9.56 20.61 16.37
N CYS A 135 -9.31 21.83 16.82
CA CYS A 135 -7.98 22.21 17.32
C CYS A 135 -7.78 21.76 18.76
N THR A 136 -6.57 21.29 19.07
CA THR A 136 -6.21 20.85 20.40
C THR A 136 -4.72 21.04 20.66
N ASN A 137 -4.39 21.36 21.91
CA ASN A 137 -3.03 21.35 22.45
C ASN A 137 -2.84 20.19 23.45
N SER A 138 -3.86 19.34 23.61
CA SER A 138 -3.84 18.28 24.61
C SER A 138 -2.93 17.14 24.19
N GLN A 139 -2.09 16.69 25.12
CA GLN A 139 -1.25 15.51 24.95
C GLN A 139 -2.05 14.19 24.98
N ARG A 140 -3.34 14.23 25.32
CA ARG A 140 -4.19 13.03 25.40
C ARG A 140 -4.37 12.29 24.06
N TYR A 141 -4.19 12.99 22.94
CA TYR A 141 -4.29 12.41 21.59
C TYR A 141 -2.91 12.15 20.97
N SER A 142 -1.86 12.29 21.77
CA SER A 142 -0.49 12.04 21.37
C SER A 142 -0.05 10.66 21.87
N CYS A 143 0.88 10.05 21.14
CA CYS A 143 1.42 8.75 21.45
C CYS A 143 2.91 8.88 21.81
N GLN A 144 3.35 8.20 22.87
CA GLN A 144 4.78 8.03 23.14
C GLN A 144 5.32 6.93 22.22
N VAL A 145 6.39 7.22 21.48
CA VAL A 145 7.07 6.23 20.65
C VAL A 145 7.65 5.14 21.58
N PRO A 146 7.33 3.85 21.35
CA PRO A 146 7.87 2.77 22.17
C PRO A 146 9.37 2.60 21.93
N SER A 147 10.07 1.98 22.88
CA SER A 147 11.46 1.59 22.68
C SER A 147 11.59 0.61 21.51
N PRO A 148 12.63 0.74 20.66
CA PRO A 148 12.85 -0.19 19.55
C PRO A 148 13.11 -1.62 20.03
N ASN A 149 12.64 -2.60 19.27
CA ASN A 149 13.03 -3.99 19.43
C ASN A 149 14.55 -4.16 19.16
N PRO A 150 15.20 -5.20 19.69
CA PRO A 150 16.61 -5.47 19.40
C PRO A 150 16.91 -5.52 17.90
N GLY A 151 17.98 -4.85 17.46
CA GLY A 151 18.37 -4.79 16.04
C GLY A 151 17.52 -3.87 15.17
N MET A 152 16.64 -3.05 15.77
CA MET A 152 15.74 -2.13 15.09
C MET A 152 16.12 -0.66 15.35
N ALA A 153 15.88 0.20 14.37
CA ALA A 153 15.87 1.65 14.51
C ALA A 153 14.50 2.19 14.08
N LEU A 154 14.02 3.20 14.81
CA LEU A 154 12.78 3.89 14.52
C LEU A 154 13.08 5.24 13.86
N SER A 155 12.25 5.65 12.90
CA SER A 155 12.43 6.90 12.15
C SER A 155 12.16 8.16 12.98
N ARG A 156 11.52 8.02 14.15
CA ARG A 156 11.16 9.10 15.06
C ARG A 156 11.26 8.63 16.50
N GLU A 157 11.40 9.59 17.41
CA GLU A 157 11.46 9.38 18.86
C GLU A 157 10.58 10.39 19.60
N GLY A 158 10.32 10.12 20.88
CA GLY A 158 9.59 11.03 21.77
C GLY A 158 8.07 10.93 21.64
N THR A 159 7.40 12.08 21.70
CA THR A 159 5.93 12.17 21.68
C THR A 159 5.44 12.63 20.32
N LEU A 160 4.56 11.85 19.69
CA LEU A 160 3.99 12.15 18.39
C LEU A 160 2.49 12.47 18.48
N ARG A 161 2.04 13.41 17.67
CA ARG A 161 0.65 13.84 17.54
C ARG A 161 -0.17 12.78 16.80
N SER A 162 -1.50 12.88 16.90
CA SER A 162 -2.39 12.08 16.07
C SER A 162 -2.05 12.27 14.59
N ASP A 163 -2.23 11.19 13.83
CA ASP A 163 -1.96 11.03 12.40
C ASP A 163 -0.47 11.04 12.02
N GLU A 164 0.43 11.24 12.99
CA GLU A 164 1.86 11.03 12.77
C GLU A 164 2.22 9.54 12.78
N THR A 165 3.16 9.17 11.92
CA THR A 165 3.58 7.78 11.71
C THR A 165 5.06 7.60 12.07
N VAL A 166 5.38 6.45 12.65
CA VAL A 166 6.74 5.97 12.88
C VAL A 166 6.99 4.76 11.99
N GLU A 167 8.16 4.71 11.38
CA GLU A 167 8.62 3.55 10.63
C GLU A 167 9.78 2.87 11.34
N ALA A 168 9.79 1.54 11.29
CA ALA A 168 10.85 0.69 11.77
C ALA A 168 11.75 0.22 10.62
N SER A 169 13.03 0.02 10.93
CA SER A 169 14.02 -0.54 10.02
C SER A 169 15.03 -1.40 10.78
N CYS A 170 15.61 -2.40 10.12
CA CYS A 170 16.66 -3.23 10.71
C CYS A 170 18.02 -2.55 10.58
N THR A 171 18.80 -2.55 11.65
CA THR A 171 20.11 -1.89 11.71
C THR A 171 21.25 -2.79 11.25
N GLU A 172 21.14 -4.09 11.56
CA GLU A 172 22.12 -5.13 11.25
C GLU A 172 22.07 -5.55 9.77
N ASN A 173 23.21 -6.00 9.26
CA ASN A 173 23.29 -6.59 7.92
C ASN A 173 22.57 -7.95 7.88
N MET A 174 22.20 -8.41 6.69
CA MET A 174 21.54 -9.70 6.44
C MET A 174 20.14 -9.84 7.05
N LYS A 175 19.62 -8.82 7.75
CA LYS A 175 18.29 -8.87 8.37
C LYS A 175 17.23 -8.17 7.54
N VAL A 176 16.02 -8.73 7.60
CA VAL A 176 14.80 -8.19 7.00
C VAL A 176 13.78 -7.96 8.11
N LEU A 177 13.03 -6.86 8.01
CA LEU A 177 11.95 -6.57 8.94
C LEU A 177 10.74 -7.45 8.60
N VAL A 178 10.47 -8.42 9.46
CA VAL A 178 9.32 -9.31 9.36
C VAL A 178 8.23 -8.76 10.26
N GLY A 179 7.14 -8.25 9.70
CA GLY A 179 6.13 -7.62 10.52
C GLY A 179 5.53 -6.32 10.02
N ILE A 180 4.88 -5.65 10.96
CA ILE A 180 4.44 -4.28 10.81
C ILE A 180 5.67 -3.39 10.75
N ARG A 181 5.82 -2.67 9.63
CA ARG A 181 6.92 -1.69 9.44
C ARG A 181 6.58 -0.31 9.94
N SER A 182 5.30 0.04 10.03
CA SER A 182 4.87 1.39 10.38
C SER A 182 3.67 1.36 11.31
N MET A 183 3.66 2.29 12.25
CA MET A 183 2.57 2.51 13.20
C MET A 183 2.16 3.96 13.15
N THR A 184 0.86 4.22 13.09
CA THR A 184 0.30 5.58 13.08
C THR A 184 -0.38 5.85 14.41
N CYS A 185 -0.13 7.02 15.00
CA CYS A 185 -0.82 7.44 16.20
C CYS A 185 -2.24 7.87 15.82
N VAL A 186 -3.26 7.17 16.31
CA VAL A 186 -4.66 7.48 16.06
C VAL A 186 -5.31 7.85 17.38
N LEU A 187 -5.58 9.13 17.56
CA LEU A 187 -6.27 9.67 18.74
C LEU A 187 -5.65 9.23 20.09
N GLY A 188 -4.31 9.17 20.16
CA GLY A 188 -3.57 8.77 21.37
C GLY A 188 -3.27 7.27 21.48
N HIS A 189 -3.62 6.49 20.46
CA HIS A 189 -3.34 5.05 20.42
C HIS A 189 -2.59 4.66 19.16
N TRP A 190 -1.56 3.82 19.29
CA TRP A 190 -0.84 3.30 18.14
C TRP A 190 -1.69 2.28 17.36
N ALA A 191 -1.77 2.48 16.04
CA ALA A 191 -2.40 1.55 15.11
C ALA A 191 -1.51 1.31 13.87
N PRO A 192 -1.04 0.07 13.62
CA PRO A 192 -1.02 -1.06 14.55
C PRO A 192 -0.27 -0.73 15.86
N ASN A 193 -0.40 -1.56 16.88
CA ASN A 193 0.12 -1.26 18.23
C ASN A 193 1.50 -1.85 18.55
N GLN A 194 2.12 -2.55 17.60
CA GLN A 194 3.44 -3.16 17.76
C GLN A 194 4.16 -3.31 16.41
N PHE A 195 5.49 -3.19 16.42
CA PHE A 195 6.33 -3.44 15.25
C PHE A 195 6.63 -4.94 15.05
N GLY A 196 7.18 -5.24 13.88
CA GLY A 196 7.78 -6.54 13.57
C GLY A 196 9.06 -6.89 14.31
N GLU A 197 9.70 -7.95 13.84
CA GLU A 197 11.00 -8.46 14.31
C GLU A 197 12.00 -8.41 13.15
N CYS A 198 13.27 -8.12 13.46
CA CYS A 198 14.35 -8.22 12.49
C CYS A 198 14.89 -9.64 12.44
N VAL A 199 14.67 -10.32 11.31
CA VAL A 199 15.01 -11.74 11.14
C VAL A 199 16.10 -11.88 10.07
N ASP A 200 17.04 -12.79 10.31
CA ASP A 200 18.08 -13.11 9.33
C ASP A 200 17.46 -13.70 8.05
N VAL A 201 17.87 -13.21 6.89
CA VAL A 201 17.36 -13.61 5.58
C VAL A 201 17.44 -15.13 5.35
N ASN A 202 18.46 -15.80 5.90
CA ASN A 202 18.65 -17.24 5.74
C ASN A 202 17.71 -18.07 6.62
N GLN A 203 17.09 -17.46 7.64
CA GLN A 203 16.03 -18.09 8.43
C GLN A 203 14.69 -18.02 7.70
N LEU A 204 14.47 -16.96 6.91
CA LEU A 204 13.24 -16.75 6.15
C LEU A 204 13.12 -17.66 4.93
N GLY A 205 14.24 -17.94 4.26
CA GLY A 205 14.20 -18.74 3.06
C GLY A 205 15.53 -18.90 2.36
N THR A 206 15.45 -19.34 1.12
CA THR A 206 16.60 -19.43 0.22
C THR A 206 16.60 -18.21 -0.68
N VAL A 207 17.70 -17.44 -0.66
CA VAL A 207 17.88 -16.36 -1.63
C VAL A 207 18.23 -16.98 -2.98
N VAL A 208 17.38 -16.74 -3.99
CA VAL A 208 17.52 -17.30 -5.34
C VAL A 208 18.11 -16.31 -6.35
N TYR A 209 18.15 -15.02 -5.98
CA TYR A 209 18.70 -13.95 -6.78
C TYR A 209 19.17 -12.78 -5.91
N SER A 210 20.20 -12.07 -6.36
CA SER A 210 20.65 -10.79 -5.82
C SER A 210 21.09 -9.88 -6.96
N ASP A 211 20.76 -8.60 -6.87
CA ASP A 211 21.20 -7.57 -7.82
C ASP A 211 22.60 -7.01 -7.51
N GLY A 212 23.21 -7.42 -6.40
CA GLY A 212 24.49 -6.90 -5.90
C GLY A 212 24.41 -5.59 -5.11
N ASN A 213 23.27 -4.90 -5.13
CA ASN A 213 23.00 -3.67 -4.37
C ASN A 213 22.11 -3.92 -3.13
N GLY A 214 21.81 -5.19 -2.86
CA GLY A 214 21.04 -5.64 -1.69
C GLY A 214 19.58 -5.97 -1.99
N GLN A 215 19.09 -5.77 -3.22
CA GLN A 215 17.77 -6.25 -3.59
C GLN A 215 17.86 -7.73 -3.96
N VAL A 216 17.07 -8.55 -3.28
CA VAL A 216 17.11 -10.01 -3.41
C VAL A 216 15.74 -10.59 -3.71
N ILE A 217 15.71 -11.75 -4.38
CA ILE A 217 14.51 -12.59 -4.43
C ILE A 217 14.68 -13.72 -3.42
N ILE A 218 13.75 -13.81 -2.47
CA ILE A 218 13.72 -14.85 -1.45
C ILE A 218 12.64 -15.85 -1.81
N LYS A 219 13.00 -17.14 -1.89
CA LYS A 219 12.06 -18.25 -1.83
C LYS A 219 11.79 -18.56 -0.36
N PHE A 220 10.66 -18.09 0.16
CA PHE A 220 10.33 -18.27 1.57
C PHE A 220 10.09 -19.74 1.91
N ARG A 221 10.53 -20.14 3.10
CA ARG A 221 10.21 -21.45 3.66
C ARG A 221 8.74 -21.49 4.06
N ASN A 222 8.11 -22.65 3.85
CA ASN A 222 6.88 -22.99 4.56
C ASN A 222 7.27 -23.50 5.94
N SER A 223 7.02 -22.71 6.99
CA SER A 223 7.24 -23.14 8.36
C SER A 223 6.12 -22.70 9.28
N THR A 224 5.97 -23.43 10.38
CA THR A 224 5.00 -23.13 11.43
C THR A 224 5.63 -23.50 12.76
N ASP A 225 5.89 -22.49 13.58
CA ASP A 225 6.43 -22.61 14.92
C ASP A 225 5.30 -22.43 15.92
N ILE A 226 5.15 -23.40 16.82
CA ILE A 226 4.09 -23.41 17.83
C ILE A 226 4.76 -23.41 19.19
N GLN A 227 4.46 -22.40 20.00
CA GLN A 227 4.93 -22.28 21.38
C GLN A 227 3.75 -22.44 22.34
N ASP A 228 3.79 -23.47 23.17
CA ASP A 228 2.88 -23.63 24.31
C ASP A 228 3.40 -22.78 25.48
N LEU A 229 2.56 -21.87 25.98
CA LEU A 229 2.91 -20.97 27.07
C LEU A 229 2.66 -21.59 28.46
N GLY A 230 2.12 -22.82 28.53
CA GLY A 230 1.90 -23.55 29.77
C GLY A 230 0.74 -23.03 30.64
N ASN A 231 0.01 -22.03 30.16
CA ASN A 231 -1.16 -21.42 30.82
C ASN A 231 -2.47 -21.65 30.04
N GLY A 232 -2.48 -22.63 29.12
CA GLY A 232 -3.61 -22.88 28.22
C GLY A 232 -3.66 -21.95 27.01
N GLU A 233 -2.60 -21.16 26.78
CA GLU A 233 -2.41 -20.34 25.59
C GLU A 233 -1.31 -20.88 24.67
N LEU A 234 -1.56 -20.85 23.36
CA LEU A 234 -0.58 -21.19 22.32
C LEU A 234 -0.25 -19.97 21.49
N THR A 235 1.02 -19.80 21.15
CA THR A 235 1.50 -18.82 20.17
C THR A 235 1.90 -19.55 18.90
N ILE A 236 1.25 -19.25 17.78
CA ILE A 236 1.56 -19.83 16.47
C ILE A 236 2.20 -18.77 15.61
N LYS A 237 3.48 -18.92 15.29
CA LYS A 237 4.18 -18.15 14.25
C LYS A 237 4.20 -18.99 12.97
N TYR A 238 3.81 -18.43 11.85
CA TYR A 238 3.84 -19.16 10.58
C TYR A 238 4.39 -18.33 9.44
N TYR A 239 4.95 -19.01 8.45
CA TYR A 239 5.52 -18.44 7.25
C TYR A 239 4.89 -19.15 6.05
N GLY A 240 4.12 -18.42 5.25
CA GLY A 240 3.60 -18.87 3.97
C GLY A 240 4.65 -18.70 2.89
N GLY A 241 5.02 -19.81 2.24
CA GLY A 241 6.02 -19.87 1.19
C GLY A 241 5.63 -19.08 -0.06
N GLY A 242 6.50 -19.10 -1.06
CA GLY A 242 6.36 -18.29 -2.26
C GLY A 242 7.64 -17.54 -2.56
N TYR A 243 7.53 -16.48 -3.35
CA TYR A 243 8.65 -15.61 -3.70
C TYR A 243 8.34 -14.17 -3.35
N GLY A 244 9.32 -13.46 -2.80
CA GLY A 244 9.22 -12.03 -2.54
C GLY A 244 10.52 -11.31 -2.84
N ILE A 245 10.39 -10.02 -3.10
CA ILE A 245 11.51 -9.09 -3.29
C ILE A 245 11.72 -8.38 -1.97
N GLU A 246 12.93 -8.43 -1.43
CA GLU A 246 13.29 -7.74 -0.19
C GLU A 246 14.57 -6.91 -0.38
N GLN A 247 14.64 -5.81 0.37
CA GLN A 247 15.86 -5.01 0.46
C GLN A 247 16.66 -5.48 1.68
N VAL A 248 17.75 -6.20 1.44
CA VAL A 248 18.63 -6.75 2.46
C VAL A 248 19.90 -5.92 2.55
N LYS A 249 20.02 -5.15 3.63
CA LYS A 249 21.22 -4.37 3.90
C LYS A 249 22.44 -5.31 4.07
N GLY A 250 23.50 -5.04 3.30
CA GLY A 250 24.76 -5.78 3.42
C GLY A 250 24.64 -7.27 3.12
N TYR A 251 23.84 -7.66 2.12
CA TYR A 251 23.74 -9.05 1.70
C TYR A 251 25.10 -9.58 1.20
N THR A 252 25.62 -10.62 1.83
CA THR A 252 26.92 -11.27 1.48
C THR A 252 26.76 -12.74 1.07
N GLY A 253 25.53 -13.26 0.99
CA GLY A 253 25.28 -14.64 0.59
C GLY A 253 25.53 -14.87 -0.91
N THR A 254 25.75 -16.13 -1.28
CA THR A 254 25.71 -16.55 -2.69
C THR A 254 24.30 -17.06 -2.99
N PRO A 255 23.56 -16.44 -3.94
CA PRO A 255 22.23 -16.91 -4.29
C PRO A 255 22.26 -18.35 -4.83
N ASP A 256 21.35 -19.19 -4.36
CA ASP A 256 21.07 -20.52 -4.92
C ASP A 256 19.95 -20.38 -5.96
N SER A 257 20.33 -20.28 -7.23
CA SER A 257 19.37 -20.07 -8.32
C SER A 257 18.42 -21.25 -8.55
N GLN A 258 18.69 -22.41 -7.94
CA GLN A 258 17.93 -23.65 -8.10
C GLN A 258 17.74 -24.07 -9.57
N GLY A 259 18.73 -23.76 -10.41
CA GLY A 259 18.72 -24.08 -11.84
C GLY A 259 17.85 -23.18 -12.72
N SER A 260 17.25 -22.11 -12.15
CA SER A 260 16.46 -21.13 -12.88
C SER A 260 17.22 -19.84 -13.12
N THR A 261 16.83 -19.11 -14.16
CA THR A 261 17.23 -17.72 -14.39
C THR A 261 16.26 -16.78 -13.68
N TRP A 262 16.80 -15.79 -12.97
CA TRP A 262 16.02 -14.87 -12.14
C TRP A 262 16.37 -13.42 -12.50
N SER A 263 15.36 -12.55 -12.50
CA SER A 263 15.57 -11.10 -12.56
C SER A 263 14.39 -10.35 -11.95
N ILE A 264 14.62 -9.08 -11.65
CA ILE A 264 13.58 -8.15 -11.22
C ILE A 264 13.37 -7.13 -12.32
N GLN A 265 12.14 -6.97 -12.80
CA GLN A 265 11.78 -6.01 -13.85
C GLN A 265 10.56 -5.21 -13.42
N ASN A 266 10.69 -3.89 -13.31
CA ASN A 266 9.62 -3.00 -12.86
C ASN A 266 8.97 -3.45 -11.52
N GLY A 267 9.80 -3.95 -10.58
CA GLY A 267 9.32 -4.45 -9.28
C GLY A 267 8.64 -5.82 -9.33
N MET A 268 8.71 -6.53 -10.46
CA MET A 268 8.12 -7.86 -10.65
C MET A 268 9.19 -8.94 -10.73
N ILE A 269 8.87 -10.13 -10.20
CA ILE A 269 9.77 -11.28 -10.21
C ILE A 269 9.64 -12.00 -11.56
N ILE A 270 10.76 -12.15 -12.27
CA ILE A 270 10.83 -12.91 -13.51
C ILE A 270 11.65 -14.17 -13.26
N LYS A 271 11.05 -15.33 -13.54
CA LYS A 271 11.68 -16.65 -13.45
C LYS A 271 11.63 -17.31 -14.83
N ASP A 272 12.78 -17.63 -15.40
CA ASP A 272 12.87 -18.30 -16.72
C ASP A 272 12.12 -17.55 -17.84
N GLY A 273 12.21 -16.21 -17.80
CA GLY A 273 11.52 -15.32 -18.74
C GLY A 273 10.03 -15.13 -18.47
N VAL A 274 9.46 -15.81 -17.47
CA VAL A 274 8.04 -15.73 -17.10
C VAL A 274 7.89 -14.91 -15.83
N GLN A 275 6.97 -13.94 -15.86
CA GLN A 275 6.59 -13.21 -14.65
C GLN A 275 5.84 -14.13 -13.69
N ILE A 276 6.30 -14.19 -12.45
CA ILE A 276 5.62 -14.89 -11.36
C ILE A 276 5.13 -13.89 -10.31
N PRO A 277 4.02 -14.20 -9.61
CA PRO A 277 3.53 -13.30 -8.58
C PRO A 277 4.53 -13.17 -7.44
N SER A 278 4.83 -11.93 -7.06
CA SER A 278 5.42 -11.60 -5.76
C SER A 278 4.31 -11.74 -4.73
N VAL A 279 4.03 -12.97 -4.31
CA VAL A 279 2.94 -13.30 -3.37
C VAL A 279 3.21 -12.79 -1.96
N GLY A 280 4.39 -12.21 -1.72
CA GLY A 280 4.81 -11.85 -0.38
C GLY A 280 5.05 -13.07 0.48
N TYR A 281 5.50 -12.83 1.71
CA TYR A 281 5.42 -13.83 2.75
C TYR A 281 4.18 -13.55 3.59
N SER A 282 3.37 -14.59 3.83
CA SER A 282 2.32 -14.50 4.84
C SER A 282 2.93 -14.83 6.18
N TYR A 283 2.80 -13.92 7.14
CA TYR A 283 3.21 -14.19 8.51
C TYR A 283 2.11 -13.80 9.47
N GLY A 284 2.10 -14.47 10.60
CA GLY A 284 1.36 -13.95 11.72
C GLY A 284 1.65 -14.67 13.01
N THR A 285 1.31 -14.00 14.10
CA THR A 285 1.32 -14.60 15.43
C THR A 285 -0.12 -14.75 15.90
N VAL A 286 -0.58 -15.99 16.08
CA VAL A 286 -1.91 -16.26 16.62
C VAL A 286 -1.79 -16.74 18.04
N LYS A 287 -2.47 -16.04 18.95
CA LYS A 287 -2.62 -16.44 20.34
C LYS A 287 -3.96 -17.15 20.50
N LEU A 288 -3.91 -18.43 20.83
CA LEU A 288 -5.09 -19.28 21.01
C LEU A 288 -5.26 -19.57 22.49
N SER A 289 -6.47 -19.45 23.04
CA SER A 289 -6.78 -19.90 24.40
C SER A 289 -7.72 -21.09 24.37
N GLY A 290 -7.45 -22.14 25.17
CA GLY A 290 -8.29 -23.35 25.20
C GLY A 290 -8.08 -24.28 24.00
N TYR A 291 -6.85 -24.30 23.48
CA TYR A 291 -6.40 -25.22 22.44
C TYR A 291 -5.20 -26.02 22.94
N LYS A 292 -5.01 -27.24 22.43
CA LYS A 292 -3.79 -28.05 22.61
C LYS A 292 -3.12 -28.29 21.27
N VAL A 293 -1.80 -28.33 21.28
CA VAL A 293 -0.99 -28.62 20.09
C VAL A 293 -1.28 -30.06 19.61
N LEU A 294 -1.46 -30.22 18.31
CA LEU A 294 -1.63 -31.53 17.70
C LEU A 294 -0.26 -32.18 17.46
N PRO A 295 -0.09 -33.48 17.77
CA PRO A 295 1.11 -34.20 17.39
C PRO A 295 1.19 -34.38 15.87
N PRO A 296 2.39 -34.58 15.29
CA PRO A 296 2.59 -34.73 13.84
C PRO A 296 1.73 -35.82 13.18
N ASN A 297 1.34 -36.85 13.94
CA ASN A 297 0.53 -37.98 13.48
C ASN A 297 -0.86 -38.01 14.13
N SER A 298 -1.50 -36.84 14.26
CA SER A 298 -2.85 -36.72 14.86
C SER A 298 -3.97 -37.44 14.09
N GLY A 299 -3.70 -37.95 12.88
CA GLY A 299 -4.71 -38.60 12.02
C GLY A 299 -5.67 -37.63 11.33
N ILE A 300 -5.51 -36.33 11.55
CA ILE A 300 -6.30 -35.28 10.89
C ILE A 300 -5.67 -34.98 9.53
N SER A 301 -6.48 -35.01 8.47
CA SER A 301 -6.00 -34.74 7.11
C SER A 301 -5.73 -33.24 6.91
N PRO A 302 -4.63 -32.89 6.20
CA PRO A 302 -4.41 -31.53 5.72
C PRO A 302 -5.50 -31.08 4.74
N ILE A 303 -5.68 -29.77 4.62
CA ILE A 303 -6.58 -29.12 3.65
C ILE A 303 -5.72 -28.51 2.54
N PRO A 304 -5.68 -29.09 1.32
CA PRO A 304 -4.87 -28.57 0.23
C PRO A 304 -5.28 -27.16 -0.18
N GLY A 305 -4.30 -26.33 -0.55
CA GLY A 305 -4.53 -25.01 -1.14
C GLY A 305 -5.01 -23.91 -0.17
N ARG A 306 -5.05 -24.18 1.14
CA ARG A 306 -5.29 -23.14 2.16
C ARG A 306 -3.99 -22.42 2.50
N ILE A 307 -4.04 -21.09 2.56
CA ILE A 307 -2.93 -20.22 2.96
C ILE A 307 -3.40 -19.43 4.20
N GLY A 308 -2.51 -19.22 5.16
CA GLY A 308 -2.82 -18.53 6.41
C GLY A 308 -3.49 -19.43 7.45
N VAL A 309 -4.19 -18.81 8.39
CA VAL A 309 -4.84 -19.51 9.52
C VAL A 309 -6.31 -19.71 9.21
N THR A 310 -6.78 -20.96 9.32
CA THR A 310 -8.18 -21.34 9.12
C THR A 310 -8.62 -22.24 10.26
N ILE A 311 -9.87 -22.11 10.70
CA ILE A 311 -10.44 -22.99 11.72
C ILE A 311 -11.54 -23.79 11.06
N GLN A 312 -11.47 -25.12 11.17
CA GLN A 312 -12.50 -26.00 10.64
C GLN A 312 -12.69 -27.16 11.61
N ASN A 313 -13.95 -27.45 11.97
CA ASN A 313 -14.31 -28.55 12.87
C ASN A 313 -13.50 -28.57 14.19
N ASN A 314 -13.33 -27.41 14.83
CA ASN A 314 -12.55 -27.21 16.06
C ASN A 314 -11.04 -27.47 15.95
N VAL A 315 -10.52 -27.63 14.73
CA VAL A 315 -9.10 -27.75 14.44
C VAL A 315 -8.61 -26.47 13.80
N VAL A 316 -7.48 -25.97 14.29
CA VAL A 316 -6.74 -24.86 13.69
C VAL A 316 -5.81 -25.43 12.64
N TYR A 317 -5.89 -24.88 11.44
CA TYR A 317 -5.04 -25.18 10.30
C TYR A 317 -4.18 -23.97 9.96
N VAL A 318 -2.91 -24.22 9.68
CA VAL A 318 -1.95 -23.23 9.20
C VAL A 318 -1.42 -23.68 7.86
N ASN A 319 -1.63 -22.88 6.81
CA ASN A 319 -1.29 -23.24 5.43
C ASN A 319 -1.81 -24.64 5.05
N GLY A 320 -3.00 -24.98 5.54
CA GLY A 320 -3.63 -26.28 5.31
C GLY A 320 -3.19 -27.41 6.23
N ASN A 321 -2.17 -27.24 7.07
CA ASN A 321 -1.71 -28.27 8.00
C ASN A 321 -2.41 -28.14 9.36
N PRO A 322 -2.93 -29.23 9.96
CA PRO A 322 -3.56 -29.18 11.28
C PRO A 322 -2.50 -28.97 12.37
N VAL A 323 -2.69 -27.98 13.24
CA VAL A 323 -1.69 -27.57 14.24
C VAL A 323 -2.16 -27.63 15.68
N ALA A 324 -3.45 -27.39 15.92
CA ALA A 324 -4.01 -27.40 17.27
C ALA A 324 -5.49 -27.76 17.24
N GLU A 325 -6.00 -28.36 18.32
CA GLU A 325 -7.42 -28.67 18.49
C GLU A 325 -7.96 -28.11 19.81
N ARG A 326 -9.24 -27.72 19.82
CA ARG A 326 -9.89 -27.12 20.99
C ARG A 326 -10.02 -28.15 22.14
N THR A 327 -9.74 -27.73 23.38
CA THR A 327 -9.69 -28.63 24.55
C THR A 327 -10.98 -28.67 25.40
N GLY A 328 -12.09 -28.09 24.95
CA GLY A 328 -13.38 -28.17 25.66
C GLY A 328 -14.47 -27.23 25.14
N THR A 329 -15.58 -27.14 25.87
CA THR A 329 -16.78 -26.34 25.53
C THR A 329 -16.75 -24.89 26.04
N GLY A 330 -15.65 -24.46 26.68
CA GLY A 330 -15.52 -23.10 27.25
C GLY A 330 -15.26 -22.01 26.19
N LEU A 331 -15.59 -20.76 26.54
CA LEU A 331 -15.47 -19.51 25.75
C LEU A 331 -14.00 -19.07 25.47
N GLY A 332 -13.07 -20.01 25.23
CA GLY A 332 -11.72 -19.70 24.80
C GLY A 332 -11.73 -18.98 23.44
N GLY A 333 -11.16 -17.77 23.40
CA GLY A 333 -11.10 -16.94 22.20
C GLY A 333 -9.80 -17.09 21.42
N ILE A 334 -9.77 -16.49 20.23
CA ILE A 334 -8.59 -16.39 19.38
C ILE A 334 -8.22 -14.92 19.30
N SER A 335 -7.02 -14.57 19.76
CA SER A 335 -6.48 -13.23 19.60
C SER A 335 -5.38 -13.28 18.55
N ILE A 336 -5.54 -12.49 17.50
CA ILE A 336 -4.58 -12.42 16.41
C ILE A 336 -3.68 -11.21 16.65
N HIS A 337 -2.40 -11.48 16.92
CA HIS A 337 -1.38 -10.45 17.13
C HIS A 337 -0.50 -10.40 15.88
N ASN A 338 -0.74 -9.43 15.00
CA ASN A 338 -0.08 -9.28 13.69
C ASN A 338 -0.43 -10.40 12.70
N MET A 339 -1.34 -10.12 11.76
CA MET A 339 -1.38 -10.84 10.48
C MET A 339 -0.98 -9.86 9.39
N GLY A 340 0.00 -10.25 8.58
CA GLY A 340 0.42 -9.47 7.42
C GLY A 340 0.65 -10.38 6.22
N THR A 341 0.12 -9.95 5.07
CA THR A 341 0.57 -10.37 3.75
C THR A 341 1.40 -9.21 3.20
N MET A 342 2.72 -9.32 3.20
CA MET A 342 3.55 -8.27 2.59
C MET A 342 3.64 -8.49 1.08
N SER A 343 2.74 -7.92 0.28
CA SER A 343 3.05 -7.72 -1.15
C SER A 343 4.06 -6.58 -1.28
N SER A 344 5.07 -6.73 -2.13
CA SER A 344 6.15 -5.76 -2.41
C SER A 344 5.70 -4.43 -3.03
N SER A 345 4.41 -4.13 -2.98
CA SER A 345 3.78 -2.88 -3.40
C SER A 345 2.83 -2.41 -2.31
N ASN A 346 3.24 -1.39 -1.56
CA ASN A 346 2.45 -0.47 -0.72
C ASN A 346 1.22 -1.03 0.03
N ASN A 347 1.27 -0.91 1.37
CA ASN A 347 0.10 -0.75 2.25
C ASN A 347 -1.09 -1.66 1.94
N VAL A 348 -0.94 -2.97 2.10
CA VAL A 348 -2.12 -3.82 2.30
C VAL A 348 -2.35 -3.89 3.80
N PHE A 349 -3.30 -3.08 4.28
CA PHE A 349 -3.95 -3.30 5.55
C PHE A 349 -4.39 -4.77 5.58
N GLY A 350 -3.68 -5.59 6.35
CA GLY A 350 -4.23 -6.86 6.81
C GLY A 350 -5.50 -6.49 7.55
N SER A 351 -6.64 -6.69 6.90
CA SER A 351 -7.96 -6.56 7.49
C SER A 351 -7.88 -7.20 8.86
N SER A 352 -8.07 -6.39 9.90
CA SER A 352 -8.43 -6.89 11.22
C SER A 352 -9.68 -7.72 10.99
N PHE A 353 -9.52 -9.04 10.83
CA PHE A 353 -10.59 -9.98 11.07
C PHE A 353 -10.82 -9.92 12.57
N ASN A 354 -11.53 -8.89 12.99
CA ASN A 354 -12.20 -8.82 14.26
C ASN A 354 -13.41 -9.75 14.18
N ASN A 355 -13.16 -11.02 13.87
CA ASN A 355 -14.10 -12.06 14.15
C ASN A 355 -13.78 -12.49 15.57
N ASN A 356 -14.41 -11.81 16.53
CA ASN A 356 -15.02 -12.56 17.62
C ASN A 356 -15.92 -13.60 16.94
N VAL A 357 -15.36 -14.76 16.61
CA VAL A 357 -16.16 -15.94 16.29
C VAL A 357 -16.75 -16.33 17.64
N TYR A 358 -17.96 -15.83 17.89
CA TYR A 358 -18.79 -16.20 19.02
C TYR A 358 -19.06 -17.70 19.04
#